data_AF-A0A5B6X5W5-F1
#
_entry.id   AF-A0A5B6X5W5-F1
#
_cell.length_a   1.000
_cell.length_b   1.000
_cell.length_c   1.000
_cell.angle_alpha   90.00
_cell.angle_beta   90.00
_cell.angle_gamma   90.00
#
_symmetry.space_group_name_H-M   'P 1'
#
loop_
_entity.id
_entity.type
_entity.pdbx_description
1 polymer ?
#
loop_
_entity_poly.entity_id
_entity_poly.type
_entity_poly.pdbx_seq_one_letter_code
_entity_poly.pdbx_strand_id
1 'polypeptide(L)'
;MTYFHKCATVRRRANSITKLFLDDGILNEEKGVESANMTYIVLIPKVSKPTTLVNFRPISLCTIMYKLMAKTIANRLQGVMGNCIDKAQSVFVPGRLISDNVLLAYEILHMFRQKRTGKKGYMVVKLDMSKAYDRVE
;
A
#
# COMPACT_ATOMS: atom_id res chain seq x y z
N MET A 1 -0.44 -13.67 -20.99
CA MET A 1 -1.32 -14.27 -19.97
C MET A 1 -0.84 -15.63 -19.44
N THR A 2 0.14 -16.28 -20.07
CA THR A 2 0.69 -17.60 -19.66
C THR A 2 1.72 -17.58 -18.53
N TYR A 3 2.33 -16.42 -18.21
CA TYR A 3 3.34 -16.32 -17.14
C TYR A 3 2.75 -16.43 -15.72
N PHE A 4 1.53 -15.93 -15.49
CA PHE A 4 0.90 -15.97 -14.17
C PHE A 4 0.47 -17.37 -13.74
N HIS A 5 0.33 -18.30 -14.69
CA HIS A 5 -0.21 -19.64 -14.40
C HIS A 5 0.83 -20.62 -13.85
N LYS A 6 2.14 -20.34 -13.96
CA LYS A 6 3.20 -21.33 -13.67
C LYS A 6 3.82 -21.22 -12.26
N CYS A 7 3.55 -20.15 -11.50
CA CYS A 7 4.19 -19.91 -10.19
C CYS A 7 3.24 -19.59 -9.03
N ALA A 8 1.93 -19.68 -9.22
CA ALA A 8 0.96 -19.25 -8.20
C ALA A 8 0.40 -20.44 -7.39
N THR A 9 0.89 -20.62 -6.16
CA THR A 9 0.15 -21.39 -5.15
C THR A 9 -0.92 -20.47 -4.55
N VAL A 10 -2.18 -20.77 -4.82
CA VAL A 10 -3.33 -19.98 -4.35
C VAL A 10 -3.82 -20.50 -3.00
N ARG A 11 -3.95 -19.63 -1.99
CA ARG A 11 -4.52 -19.97 -0.66
C ARG A 11 -5.80 -19.18 -0.40
N ARG A 12 -6.85 -19.82 0.13
CA ARG A 12 -8.14 -19.20 0.50
C ARG A 12 -8.11 -18.68 1.94
N ARG A 13 -8.57 -17.45 2.17
CA ARG A 13 -8.83 -16.89 3.51
C ARG A 13 -10.22 -16.22 3.50
N ALA A 14 -11.03 -16.51 4.51
CA ALA A 14 -12.28 -15.80 4.79
C ALA A 14 -12.01 -14.75 5.86
N ASN A 15 -12.44 -13.51 5.62
CA ASN A 15 -12.46 -12.44 6.63
C ASN A 15 -13.93 -12.15 6.96
N SER A 16 -14.30 -11.95 8.21
CA SER A 16 -15.68 -11.61 8.58
C SER A 16 -15.79 -10.11 8.87
N ILE A 17 -16.51 -9.36 8.04
CA ILE A 17 -16.85 -7.96 8.30
C ILE A 17 -18.31 -7.93 8.78
N THR A 18 -18.53 -8.08 10.08
CA THR A 18 -19.87 -8.10 10.71
C THR A 18 -20.46 -6.71 10.97
N LYS A 19 -19.87 -5.63 10.44
CA LYS A 19 -20.27 -4.25 10.78
C LYS A 19 -20.61 -3.32 9.61
N LEU A 20 -20.82 -3.84 8.40
CA LEU A 20 -21.45 -3.09 7.31
C LEU A 20 -22.97 -3.33 7.34
N PHE A 21 -23.60 -3.13 8.49
CA PHE A 21 -25.05 -2.94 8.54
C PHE A 21 -25.30 -1.49 8.15
N LEU A 22 -25.75 -1.27 6.91
CA LEU A 22 -26.48 -0.06 6.57
C LEU A 22 -27.80 -0.13 7.34
N ASP A 23 -28.10 0.87 8.16
CA ASP A 23 -29.35 1.00 8.93
C ASP A 23 -30.62 1.07 8.04
N ASP A 24 -30.47 1.02 6.71
CA ASP A 24 -31.58 0.91 5.77
C ASP A 24 -31.57 -0.51 5.14
N GLY A 25 -32.46 -1.36 5.63
CA GLY A 25 -32.54 -2.80 5.35
C GLY A 25 -32.76 -3.19 3.88
N ILE A 26 -31.69 -3.17 3.08
CA ILE A 26 -31.72 -3.54 1.65
C ILE A 26 -30.94 -4.83 1.34
N LEU A 27 -30.37 -5.54 2.32
CA LEU A 27 -29.72 -6.84 2.08
C LEU A 27 -30.31 -7.95 2.93
N ASN A 28 -31.59 -8.24 2.70
CA ASN A 28 -32.19 -9.53 3.08
C ASN A 28 -31.68 -10.62 2.13
N GLU A 29 -30.49 -11.16 2.40
CA GLU A 29 -30.13 -12.54 2.06
C GLU A 29 -28.82 -12.91 2.77
N GLU A 30 -28.94 -13.63 3.88
CA GLU A 30 -27.83 -14.13 4.70
C GLU A 30 -26.81 -14.99 3.92
N LYS A 31 -27.14 -15.41 2.68
CA LYS A 31 -26.28 -16.21 1.81
C LYS A 31 -25.37 -15.39 0.87
N GLY A 32 -25.61 -14.09 0.68
CA GLY A 32 -24.86 -13.27 -0.28
C GLY A 32 -23.52 -12.74 0.24
N VAL A 33 -23.45 -12.40 1.53
CA VAL A 33 -22.32 -11.64 2.11
C VAL A 33 -21.10 -12.51 2.43
N GLU A 34 -21.28 -13.80 2.73
CA GLU A 34 -20.15 -14.71 3.00
C GLU A 34 -19.24 -14.90 1.78
N SER A 35 -19.82 -14.90 0.57
CA SER A 35 -19.06 -15.00 -0.67
C SER A 35 -18.29 -13.72 -1.00
N ALA A 36 -18.82 -12.55 -0.58
CA ALA A 36 -18.24 -11.25 -0.86
C ALA A 36 -16.93 -10.99 -0.11
N ASN A 37 -16.76 -11.62 1.06
CA ASN A 37 -15.57 -11.46 1.92
C ASN A 37 -14.49 -12.54 1.71
N MET A 38 -14.64 -13.35 0.67
CA MET A 38 -13.63 -14.33 0.28
C MET A 38 -12.46 -13.63 -0.43
N THR A 39 -11.25 -13.85 0.06
CA THR A 39 -10.03 -13.30 -0.54
C THR A 39 -9.10 -14.43 -0.94
N TYR A 40 -8.60 -14.39 -2.18
CA TYR A 40 -7.58 -15.31 -2.65
C TYR A 40 -6.20 -14.72 -2.43
N ILE A 41 -5.29 -15.45 -1.81
CA ILE A 41 -3.89 -15.03 -1.70
C ILE A 41 -3.11 -15.69 -2.84
N VAL A 42 -2.49 -14.86 -3.68
CA VAL A 42 -1.61 -15.28 -4.77
C VAL A 42 -0.17 -14.94 -4.39
N LEU A 43 0.73 -15.90 -4.56
CA LEU A 43 2.16 -15.70 -4.31
C LEU A 43 2.86 -15.27 -5.62
N ILE A 44 3.43 -14.06 -5.65
CA ILE A 44 4.24 -13.58 -6.77
C ILE A 44 5.73 -13.71 -6.43
N PRO A 45 6.55 -14.38 -7.25
CA PRO A 45 7.98 -14.48 -7.00
C PRO A 45 8.66 -13.11 -7.12
N LYS A 46 9.50 -12.77 -6.15
CA LYS A 46 10.34 -11.55 -6.15
C LYS A 46 11.65 -11.73 -6.92
N VAL A 47 12.08 -12.98 -7.12
CA VAL A 47 13.37 -13.35 -7.74
C VAL A 47 13.17 -14.50 -8.74
N SER A 48 14.09 -14.64 -9.68
CA SER A 48 14.00 -15.60 -10.81
C SER A 48 13.89 -17.08 -10.36
N LYS A 49 14.60 -17.47 -9.28
CA LYS A 49 14.58 -18.84 -8.74
C LYS A 49 14.21 -18.81 -7.25
N PRO A 50 12.92 -18.76 -6.90
CA PRO A 50 12.50 -18.65 -5.52
C PRO A 50 12.64 -20.00 -4.78
N THR A 51 13.50 -20.05 -3.77
CA THR A 51 13.72 -21.26 -2.94
C THR A 51 12.99 -21.25 -1.59
N THR A 52 12.72 -20.07 -1.03
CA THR A 52 12.06 -19.90 0.27
C THR A 52 10.79 -19.03 0.17
N LEU A 53 9.86 -19.16 1.13
CA LEU A 53 8.61 -18.38 1.13
C LEU A 53 8.82 -16.86 1.21
N VAL A 54 9.95 -16.41 1.77
CA VAL A 54 10.32 -14.98 1.86
C VAL A 54 10.54 -14.37 0.47
N ASN A 55 10.94 -15.19 -0.50
CA ASN A 55 11.15 -14.81 -1.89
C ASN A 55 9.82 -14.60 -2.64
N PHE A 56 8.68 -14.85 -2.02
CA PHE A 56 7.38 -14.54 -2.58
C PHE A 56 6.79 -13.29 -1.93
N ARG A 57 6.04 -12.53 -2.71
CA ARG A 57 5.16 -11.45 -2.26
C ARG A 57 3.74 -11.99 -2.29
N PRO A 58 3.06 -12.14 -1.13
CA PRO A 58 1.64 -12.46 -1.13
C PRO A 58 0.85 -11.24 -1.63
N ILE A 59 -0.12 -11.48 -2.50
CA ILE A 59 -1.09 -10.50 -2.96
C ILE A 59 -2.49 -11.02 -2.66
N SER A 60 -3.25 -10.24 -1.91
CA SER A 60 -4.65 -10.49 -1.60
C SER A 60 -5.54 -10.02 -2.76
N LEU A 61 -6.14 -10.96 -3.47
CA LEU A 61 -7.16 -10.72 -4.49
C LEU A 61 -8.54 -10.77 -3.83
N CYS A 62 -9.05 -9.59 -3.53
CA CYS A 62 -10.42 -9.36 -3.07
C CYS A 62 -11.41 -9.22 -4.23
N THR A 63 -12.69 -9.34 -3.91
CA THR A 63 -13.82 -9.20 -4.84
C THR A 63 -13.85 -7.80 -5.48
N ILE A 64 -14.41 -7.71 -6.70
CA ILE A 64 -14.50 -6.42 -7.44
C ILE A 64 -15.34 -5.41 -6.65
N MET A 65 -16.42 -5.85 -6.00
CA MET A 65 -17.24 -4.99 -5.15
C MET A 65 -16.44 -4.35 -4.02
N TYR A 66 -15.57 -5.12 -3.35
CA TYR A 66 -14.68 -4.58 -2.33
C TYR A 66 -13.74 -3.51 -2.89
N LYS A 67 -13.16 -3.75 -4.07
CA LYS A 67 -12.29 -2.77 -4.74
C LYS A 67 -13.02 -1.49 -5.11
N LEU A 68 -14.27 -1.60 -5.56
CA LEU A 68 -15.11 -0.47 -5.90
C LEU A 68 -15.37 0.39 -4.66
N MET A 69 -15.84 -0.22 -3.57
CA MET A 69 -16.08 0.49 -2.30
C MET A 69 -14.81 1.18 -1.78
N ALA A 70 -13.69 0.45 -1.73
CA ALA A 70 -12.41 0.99 -1.28
C ALA A 70 -11.95 2.17 -2.17
N LYS A 71 -12.14 2.09 -3.49
CA LYS A 71 -11.80 3.16 -4.42
C LYS A 71 -12.68 4.39 -4.22
N THR A 72 -13.98 4.21 -3.99
CA THR A 72 -14.91 5.30 -3.68
C THR A 72 -14.49 6.04 -2.41
N ILE A 73 -14.16 5.31 -1.34
CA ILE A 73 -13.67 5.90 -0.08
C ILE A 73 -12.36 6.65 -0.32
N ALA A 74 -11.39 6.04 -1.02
CA ALA A 74 -10.10 6.67 -1.31
C ALA A 74 -10.26 7.96 -2.11
N ASN A 75 -11.15 7.99 -3.11
CA ASN A 75 -11.42 9.19 -3.90
C ASN A 75 -12.07 10.30 -3.05
N ARG A 76 -12.91 9.97 -2.06
CA ARG A 76 -13.44 10.98 -1.11
C ARG A 76 -12.36 11.52 -0.19
N LEU A 77 -11.51 10.64 0.36
CA LEU A 77 -10.40 11.03 1.23
C LEU A 77 -9.34 11.87 0.48
N GLN A 78 -9.19 11.66 -0.82
CA GLN A 78 -8.27 12.43 -1.65
C GLN A 78 -8.53 13.94 -1.58
N GLY A 79 -9.79 14.37 -1.43
CA GLY A 79 -10.15 15.80 -1.31
C GLY A 79 -9.61 16.48 -0.06
N VAL A 80 -9.38 15.74 1.04
CA VAL A 80 -8.85 16.27 2.30
C VAL A 80 -7.37 15.97 2.50
N MET A 81 -6.82 15.00 1.76
CA MET A 81 -5.45 14.52 1.92
C MET A 81 -4.42 15.63 1.84
N GLY A 82 -4.62 16.63 0.98
CA GLY A 82 -3.70 17.77 0.81
C GLY A 82 -3.47 18.59 2.09
N ASN A 83 -4.44 18.61 3.01
CA ASN A 83 -4.33 19.32 4.30
C ASN A 83 -3.77 18.41 5.42
N CYS A 84 -3.75 17.10 5.21
CA CYS A 84 -3.30 16.10 6.19
C CYS A 84 -1.84 15.69 6.01
N ILE A 85 -1.25 15.94 4.84
CA ILE A 85 0.11 15.50 4.49
C ILE A 85 1.08 16.67 4.38
N ASP A 86 2.35 16.41 4.68
CA ASP A 86 3.40 17.39 4.53
C ASP A 86 3.71 17.69 3.06
N LYS A 87 4.28 18.88 2.78
CA LYS A 87 4.72 19.26 1.43
C LYS A 87 5.84 18.37 0.90
N ALA A 88 6.69 17.82 1.78
CA ALA A 88 7.77 16.90 1.42
C ALA A 88 7.29 15.47 1.10
N GLN A 89 6.01 15.14 1.38
CA GLN A 89 5.48 13.80 1.07
C GLN A 89 5.06 13.68 -0.40
N SER A 90 5.94 13.20 -1.26
CA SER A 90 5.65 13.17 -2.71
C SER A 90 5.00 11.87 -3.20
N VAL A 91 4.96 10.82 -2.38
CA VAL A 91 4.46 9.50 -2.80
C VAL A 91 2.95 9.39 -2.60
N PHE A 92 2.25 8.81 -3.58
CA PHE A 92 0.79 8.59 -3.59
C PHE A 92 -0.08 9.86 -3.62
N VAL A 93 0.50 11.00 -4.02
CA VAL A 93 -0.22 12.26 -4.18
C VAL A 93 -0.33 12.60 -5.67
N PRO A 94 -1.54 12.85 -6.21
CA PRO A 94 -1.69 13.27 -7.59
C PRO A 94 -0.92 14.56 -7.87
N GLY A 95 -0.23 14.63 -9.00
CA GLY A 95 0.50 15.82 -9.42
C GLY A 95 1.87 16.01 -8.75
N ARG A 96 2.27 15.16 -7.80
CA ARG A 96 3.65 15.10 -7.28
C ARG A 96 4.44 14.03 -8.00
N LEU A 97 5.67 14.34 -8.41
CA LEU A 97 6.52 13.43 -9.18
C LEU A 97 7.59 12.81 -8.28
N ILE A 98 8.05 11.62 -8.66
CA ILE A 98 9.17 10.96 -7.96
C ILE A 98 10.46 11.81 -8.05
N SER A 99 10.60 12.59 -9.11
CA SER A 99 11.71 13.52 -9.33
C SER A 99 11.80 14.61 -8.25
N ASP A 100 10.67 15.01 -7.66
CA ASP A 100 10.65 16.02 -6.59
C ASP A 100 11.41 15.52 -5.36
N ASN A 101 11.27 14.24 -5.03
CA ASN A 101 12.05 13.60 -3.95
C ASN A 101 13.54 13.53 -4.26
N VAL A 102 13.90 13.30 -5.53
CA VAL A 102 15.31 13.27 -5.96
C VAL A 102 15.94 14.65 -5.83
N LEU A 103 15.21 15.69 -6.23
CA LEU A 103 15.65 17.08 -6.10
C LEU A 103 15.83 17.45 -4.63
N LEU A 104 14.86 17.13 -3.77
CA LEU A 104 14.95 17.37 -2.33
C LEU A 104 16.16 16.68 -1.71
N ALA A 105 16.43 15.42 -2.09
CA ALA A 105 17.61 14.70 -1.63
C ALA A 105 18.93 15.37 -2.09
N TYR A 106 18.95 15.91 -3.31
CA TYR A 106 20.09 16.65 -3.84
C TYR A 106 20.33 17.96 -3.07
N GLU A 107 19.27 18.71 -2.75
CA GLU A 107 19.35 19.92 -1.93
C GLU A 107 19.90 19.62 -0.53
N ILE A 108 19.42 18.55 0.11
CA ILE A 108 19.94 18.09 1.40
C ILE A 108 21.44 17.77 1.28
N LEU A 109 21.84 16.96 0.29
CA LEU A 109 23.25 16.62 0.09
C LEU A 109 24.12 17.87 -0.16
N HIS A 110 23.61 18.81 -0.95
CA HIS A 110 24.30 20.05 -1.26
C HIS A 110 24.51 20.92 -0.01
N MET A 111 23.47 21.06 0.83
CA MET A 111 23.57 21.75 2.12
C MET A 111 24.64 21.15 3.03
N PHE A 112 24.76 19.83 3.06
CA PHE A 112 25.80 19.14 3.83
C PHE A 112 27.21 19.41 3.30
N ARG A 113 27.37 19.54 1.97
CA ARG A 113 28.67 19.90 1.38
C ARG A 113 29.09 21.32 1.75
N GLN A 114 28.14 22.26 1.80
CA GLN A 114 28.42 23.64 2.17
C GLN A 114 28.68 23.82 3.67
N LYS A 115 27.98 23.06 4.53
CA LYS A 115 28.07 23.20 5.99
C LYS A 115 29.02 22.19 6.64
N ARG A 116 30.16 21.89 5.99
CA ARG A 116 31.18 20.98 6.51
C ARG A 116 32.00 21.53 7.67
N THR A 117 32.05 22.85 7.82
CA THR A 117 32.82 23.55 8.85
C THR A 117 31.88 24.33 9.77
N GLY A 118 32.13 24.27 11.08
CA GLY A 118 31.33 24.94 12.11
C GLY A 118 31.12 24.06 13.35
N LYS A 119 30.56 24.64 14.41
CA LYS A 119 30.32 23.94 15.69
C LYS A 119 29.09 23.03 15.68
N LYS A 120 28.24 23.12 14.64
CA LYS A 120 27.01 22.31 14.50
C LYS A 120 27.19 21.23 13.44
N GLY A 121 27.05 19.96 13.84
CA GLY A 121 27.01 18.82 12.92
C GLY A 121 25.59 18.58 12.39
N TYR A 122 25.50 18.04 11.18
CA TYR A 122 24.23 17.65 10.55
C TYR A 122 24.26 16.14 10.28
N MET A 123 23.10 15.48 10.35
CA MET A 123 22.94 14.03 10.09
C MET A 123 21.69 13.78 9.25
N VAL A 124 21.80 12.90 8.25
CA VAL A 124 20.65 12.39 7.51
C VAL A 124 20.35 10.97 7.99
N VAL A 125 19.08 10.71 8.31
CA VAL A 125 18.61 9.38 8.70
C VAL A 125 17.68 8.87 7.62
N LYS A 126 18.00 7.71 7.05
CA LYS A 126 17.13 6.99 6.13
C LYS A 126 16.39 5.91 6.90
N LEU A 127 15.06 6.02 6.96
CA LEU A 127 14.19 5.05 7.61
C LEU A 127 13.43 4.25 6.55
N ASP A 128 13.30 2.95 6.74
CA ASP A 128 12.49 2.06 5.91
C ASP A 128 11.69 1.09 6.80
N MET A 129 10.41 0.89 6.48
CA MET A 129 9.52 0.03 7.26
C MET A 129 9.40 -1.34 6.59
N SER A 130 9.93 -2.37 7.24
CA SER A 130 9.75 -3.75 6.78
C SER A 130 8.27 -4.14 6.84
N LYS A 131 7.72 -4.63 5.72
CA LYS A 131 6.32 -5.06 5.60
C LYS A 131 5.31 -4.00 6.04
N ALA A 132 5.49 -2.75 5.59
CA ALA A 132 4.66 -1.60 5.97
C ALA A 132 3.13 -1.85 5.91
N TYR A 133 2.64 -2.59 4.90
CA TYR A 133 1.21 -2.89 4.77
C TYR A 133 0.70 -4.04 5.66
N ASP A 134 1.59 -4.90 6.17
CA ASP A 134 1.21 -6.03 7.04
C ASP A 134 1.26 -5.65 8.53
N ARG A 135 1.82 -4.47 8.87
CA ARG A 135 2.11 -4.02 10.23
C ARG A 135 1.30 -2.79 10.67
N VAL A 136 0.18 -2.52 10.00
CA VAL A 136 -0.72 -1.45 10.40
C VAL A 136 -1.51 -1.93 11.62
N GLU A 137 -1.30 -1.28 12.77
CA GLU A 137 -2.06 -1.48 14.03
C GLU A 137 -3.14 -0.40 14.18
#